data_AF-A0A359F1S9-F1
#
_entry.id   AF-A0A359F1S9-F1
#
_cell.length_a   1.000
_cell.length_b   1.000
_cell.length_c   1.000
_cell.angle_alpha   90.00
_cell.angle_beta   90.00
_cell.angle_gamma   90.00
#
_symmetry.space_group_name_H-M   'P 1'
#
loop_
_entity.id
_entity.type
_entity.pdbx_description
1 polymer ?
#
loop_
_entity_poly.entity_id
_entity_poly.type
_entity_poly.pdbx_seq_one_letter_code
_entity_poly.pdbx_strand_id
1 'polypeptide(L)'
;PGVAIRCDSDGEILVRGDQVMARYWNRPEQTRDAFTSDGWFRTGDIGRIDEDGMLSIVDRKKDIIISGGENISSREVEDLLAGHPWVAEVAVVGVPNNQWGEMVVAAVRVRTPNDLDLGVTEAEPAPTQAELVEWAKARISGFKRPKVIVFRSEFPMNASGKVLKAVLREELREELQQGETP
;
A
#
# COMPACT_ATOMS: atom_id res chain seq x y z
N PRO A 1 12.25 -28.10 -0.51
CA PRO A 1 12.01 -29.13 -1.55
C PRO A 1 10.51 -29.27 -1.83
N GLY A 2 10.07 -29.18 -3.09
CA GLY A 2 8.65 -29.35 -3.47
C GLY A 2 7.90 -28.07 -3.86
N VAL A 3 8.49 -26.89 -3.64
CA VAL A 3 7.92 -25.59 -4.07
C VAL A 3 8.94 -24.85 -4.90
N ALA A 4 8.53 -24.44 -6.10
CA ALA A 4 9.27 -23.53 -6.95
C ALA A 4 8.65 -22.12 -6.83
N ILE A 5 9.51 -21.11 -6.78
CA ILE A 5 9.15 -19.70 -6.68
C ILE A 5 9.95 -18.93 -7.72
N ARG A 6 9.33 -17.96 -8.38
CA ARG A 6 9.99 -16.96 -9.24
C ARG A 6 9.23 -15.64 -9.20
N CYS A 7 9.86 -14.57 -9.66
CA CYS A 7 9.15 -13.34 -10.01
C CYS A 7 9.02 -13.23 -11.54
N ASP A 8 7.89 -12.74 -12.04
CA ASP A 8 7.76 -12.39 -13.46
C ASP A 8 8.41 -11.04 -13.79
N SER A 9 8.28 -10.58 -15.04
CA SER A 9 8.87 -9.31 -15.49
C SER A 9 8.37 -8.08 -14.74
N ASP A 10 7.17 -8.16 -14.17
CA ASP A 10 6.56 -7.07 -13.40
C ASP A 10 6.84 -7.22 -11.89
N GLY A 11 7.63 -8.24 -11.52
CA GLY A 11 7.95 -8.58 -10.14
C GLY A 11 6.86 -9.39 -9.44
N GLU A 12 5.80 -9.84 -10.14
CA GLU A 12 4.74 -10.65 -9.51
C GLU A 12 5.31 -12.01 -9.07
N ILE A 13 5.10 -12.35 -7.81
CA ILE A 13 5.53 -13.60 -7.23
C ILE A 13 4.65 -14.72 -7.80
N LEU A 14 5.30 -15.70 -8.40
CA LEU A 14 4.71 -16.89 -8.97
C LEU A 14 5.17 -18.10 -8.17
N VAL A 15 4.23 -18.98 -7.82
CA VAL A 15 4.52 -20.20 -7.06
C VAL A 15 3.99 -21.45 -7.76
N ARG A 16 4.69 -22.57 -7.61
CA ARG A 16 4.26 -23.87 -8.11
C ARG A 16 4.69 -24.97 -7.14
N GLY A 17 3.77 -25.81 -6.72
CA GLY A 17 4.01 -26.92 -5.78
C GLY A 17 2.71 -27.54 -5.30
N ASP A 18 2.80 -28.65 -4.58
CA ASP A 18 1.65 -29.48 -4.20
C ASP A 18 0.65 -28.78 -3.27
N GLN A 19 1.08 -27.74 -2.55
CA GLN A 19 0.23 -26.92 -1.70
C GLN A 19 -0.62 -25.89 -2.46
N VAL A 20 -0.37 -25.67 -3.75
CA VAL A 20 -1.13 -24.73 -4.56
C VAL A 20 -2.51 -25.33 -4.85
N MET A 21 -3.57 -24.54 -4.65
CA MET A 21 -4.94 -25.00 -4.89
C MET A 21 -5.13 -25.50 -6.34
N ALA A 22 -6.06 -26.42 -6.55
CA ALA A 22 -6.35 -26.91 -7.91
C ALA A 22 -7.16 -25.90 -8.75
N ARG A 23 -8.08 -25.15 -8.11
CA ARG A 23 -8.97 -24.17 -8.75
C ARG A 23 -9.75 -23.36 -7.71
N TYR A 24 -10.32 -22.24 -8.13
CA TYR A 24 -11.40 -21.60 -7.39
C TYR A 24 -12.72 -22.36 -7.59
N TRP A 25 -13.47 -22.54 -6.49
CA TRP A 25 -14.77 -23.22 -6.51
C TRP A 25 -15.81 -22.45 -7.34
N ASN A 26 -16.42 -23.11 -8.32
CA ASN A 26 -17.42 -22.54 -9.24
C ASN A 26 -17.00 -21.22 -9.91
N ARG A 27 -15.69 -21.06 -10.16
CA ARG A 27 -15.06 -19.82 -10.63
C ARG A 27 -14.02 -20.10 -11.73
N PRO A 28 -14.46 -20.55 -12.91
CA PRO A 28 -13.56 -20.99 -13.98
C PRO A 28 -12.72 -19.84 -14.55
N GLU A 29 -13.29 -18.64 -14.66
CA GLU A 29 -12.57 -17.46 -15.17
C GLU A 29 -11.47 -17.04 -14.20
N GLN A 30 -11.79 -16.87 -12.90
CA GLN A 30 -10.76 -16.54 -11.91
C GLN A 30 -9.71 -17.65 -11.79
N THR A 31 -10.09 -18.91 -12.02
CA THR A 31 -9.11 -20.01 -12.07
C THR A 31 -8.16 -19.80 -13.23
N ARG A 32 -8.67 -19.57 -14.44
CA ARG A 32 -7.82 -19.32 -15.62
C ARG A 32 -6.90 -18.12 -15.40
N ASP A 33 -7.41 -17.04 -14.82
CA ASP A 33 -6.63 -15.81 -14.64
C ASP A 33 -5.55 -15.95 -13.54
N ALA A 34 -5.78 -16.83 -12.57
CA ALA A 34 -4.85 -17.08 -11.47
C ALA A 34 -3.68 -18.01 -11.84
N PHE A 35 -3.74 -18.69 -12.98
CA PHE A 35 -2.65 -19.56 -13.44
C PHE A 35 -2.07 -19.07 -14.77
N THR A 36 -0.75 -19.14 -14.88
CA THR A 36 -0.07 -18.95 -16.16
C THR A 36 -0.27 -20.18 -17.05
N SER A 37 -0.06 -20.03 -18.37
CA SER A 37 -0.16 -21.14 -19.33
C SER A 37 0.80 -22.30 -19.03
N ASP A 38 1.92 -22.04 -18.34
CA ASP A 38 2.93 -23.02 -17.90
C ASP A 38 2.71 -23.51 -16.45
N GLY A 39 1.53 -23.26 -15.87
CA GLY A 39 1.06 -23.86 -14.62
C GLY A 39 1.57 -23.22 -13.33
N TRP A 40 1.98 -21.95 -13.37
CA TRP A 40 2.34 -21.20 -12.16
C TRP A 40 1.16 -20.43 -11.62
N PHE A 41 1.00 -20.43 -10.30
CA PHE A 41 -0.01 -19.64 -9.61
C PHE A 41 0.48 -18.21 -9.38
N ARG A 42 -0.34 -17.24 -9.77
CA ARG A 42 -0.15 -15.80 -9.55
C ARG A 42 -0.65 -15.44 -8.15
N THR A 43 0.25 -15.04 -7.24
CA THR A 43 -0.16 -14.69 -5.86
C THR A 43 -0.80 -13.30 -5.76
N GLY A 44 -0.57 -12.46 -6.78
CA GLY A 44 -0.93 -11.04 -6.75
C GLY A 44 -0.07 -10.21 -5.80
N ASP A 45 1.05 -10.75 -5.31
CA ASP A 45 2.06 -10.04 -4.54
C ASP A 45 3.24 -9.71 -5.46
N ILE A 46 3.83 -8.54 -5.27
CA ILE A 46 5.08 -8.12 -5.89
C ILE A 46 6.22 -8.45 -4.94
N GLY A 47 7.31 -9.00 -5.46
CA GLY A 47 8.46 -9.35 -4.67
C GLY A 47 9.77 -9.32 -5.44
N ARG A 48 10.85 -9.51 -4.70
CA ARG A 48 12.21 -9.63 -5.24
C ARG A 48 12.88 -10.83 -4.60
N ILE A 49 13.59 -11.61 -5.42
CA ILE A 49 14.50 -12.66 -4.97
C ILE A 49 15.92 -12.11 -5.10
N ASP A 50 16.71 -12.16 -4.03
CA ASP A 50 18.10 -11.73 -4.05
C ASP A 50 19.06 -12.84 -4.51
N GLU A 51 20.37 -12.55 -4.50
CA GLU A 51 21.42 -13.47 -4.96
C GLU A 51 21.53 -14.73 -4.07
N ASP A 52 21.12 -14.64 -2.81
CA ASP A 52 21.09 -15.74 -1.86
C ASP A 52 19.80 -16.58 -1.97
N GLY A 53 18.88 -16.19 -2.87
CA GLY A 53 17.61 -16.86 -3.09
C GLY A 53 16.52 -16.49 -2.09
N MET A 54 16.70 -15.41 -1.33
CA MET A 54 15.73 -14.96 -0.34
C MET A 54 14.64 -14.09 -0.99
N LEU A 55 13.39 -14.46 -0.75
CA LEU A 55 12.24 -13.72 -1.25
C LEU A 55 11.83 -12.61 -0.27
N SER A 56 11.80 -11.37 -0.75
CA SER A 56 11.22 -10.23 -0.06
C SER A 56 9.91 -9.81 -0.73
N ILE A 57 8.84 -9.67 0.05
CA ILE A 57 7.54 -9.15 -0.42
C ILE A 57 7.59 -7.63 -0.37
N VAL A 58 7.26 -7.00 -1.50
CA VAL A 58 7.30 -5.54 -1.68
C VAL A 58 5.93 -4.92 -1.45
N ASP A 59 4.89 -5.40 -2.15
CA ASP A 59 3.51 -4.91 -2.00
C ASP A 59 2.53 -5.86 -2.70
N ARG A 60 1.23 -5.54 -2.72
CA ARG A 60 0.25 -6.18 -3.60
C ARG A 60 0.29 -5.54 -4.97
N LYS A 61 0.18 -6.36 -6.03
CA LYS A 61 0.16 -5.89 -7.44
C LYS A 61 -0.87 -4.78 -7.69
N LYS A 62 -2.04 -4.90 -7.06
CA LYS A 62 -3.15 -3.93 -7.16
C LYS A 62 -2.99 -2.66 -6.31
N ASP A 63 -2.01 -2.65 -5.41
CA ASP A 63 -1.73 -1.56 -4.49
C ASP A 63 -0.43 -0.81 -4.87
N ILE A 64 0.28 -1.27 -5.91
CA ILE A 64 1.31 -0.48 -6.59
C ILE A 64 0.66 0.75 -7.21
N ILE A 65 1.20 1.92 -6.89
CA ILE A 65 0.74 3.22 -7.39
C ILE A 65 1.60 3.58 -8.60
N ILE A 66 0.96 3.94 -9.72
CA ILE A 66 1.65 4.35 -10.94
C ILE A 66 1.51 5.87 -11.08
N SER A 67 2.51 6.60 -10.60
CA SER A 67 2.49 8.07 -10.58
C SER A 67 3.54 8.65 -11.53
N GLY A 68 3.10 9.38 -12.57
CA GLY A 68 4.01 10.00 -13.53
C GLY A 68 4.87 9.01 -14.32
N GLY A 69 4.40 7.77 -14.48
CA GLY A 69 5.14 6.68 -15.13
C GLY A 69 6.05 5.87 -14.20
N GLU A 70 6.11 6.22 -12.91
CA GLU A 70 6.92 5.51 -11.91
C GLU A 70 6.08 4.58 -11.04
N ASN A 71 6.59 3.38 -10.77
CA ASN A 71 5.97 2.42 -9.85
C ASN A 71 6.37 2.74 -8.41
N ILE A 72 5.38 2.90 -7.54
CA ILE A 72 5.56 3.28 -6.14
C ILE A 72 4.89 2.21 -5.26
N SER A 73 5.65 1.61 -4.36
CA SER A 73 5.10 0.74 -3.32
C SER A 73 4.34 1.61 -2.31
N SER A 74 3.05 1.34 -2.14
CA SER A 74 2.25 1.99 -1.11
C SER A 74 2.79 1.65 0.28
N ARG A 75 3.25 0.41 0.46
CA ARG A 75 3.84 -0.07 1.72
C ARG A 75 5.11 0.67 2.11
N GLU A 76 6.00 0.97 1.16
CA GLU A 76 7.22 1.74 1.42
C GLU A 76 6.92 3.13 2.03
N VAL A 77 5.87 3.78 1.51
CA VAL A 77 5.43 5.10 2.00
C VAL A 77 4.71 4.97 3.36
N GLU A 78 3.93 3.90 3.56
CA GLU A 78 3.29 3.58 4.84
C GLU A 78 4.32 3.35 5.94
N ASP A 79 5.30 2.47 5.72
CA ASP A 79 6.35 2.14 6.69
C ASP A 79 7.15 3.40 7.09
N LEU A 80 7.42 4.28 6.11
CA LEU A 80 8.08 5.57 6.36
C LEU A 80 7.26 6.50 7.26
N LEU A 81 5.95 6.61 7.01
CA LEU A 81 5.06 7.50 7.76
C LEU A 81 4.73 6.92 9.14
N ALA A 82 4.58 5.60 9.25
CA ALA A 82 4.37 4.89 10.51
C ALA A 82 5.55 5.06 11.48
N GLY A 83 6.76 5.34 10.96
CA GLY A 83 7.93 5.69 11.76
C GLY A 83 7.86 7.08 12.42
N HIS A 84 6.88 7.93 12.06
CA HIS A 84 6.71 9.24 12.69
C HIS A 84 6.02 9.07 14.07
N PRO A 85 6.52 9.70 15.16
CA PRO A 85 6.01 9.48 16.52
C PRO A 85 4.50 9.67 16.68
N TRP A 86 3.95 10.66 15.97
CA TRP A 86 2.53 11.00 16.01
C TRP A 86 1.61 10.16 15.12
N VAL A 87 2.14 9.27 14.29
CA VAL A 87 1.32 8.43 13.41
C VAL A 87 0.92 7.17 14.16
N ALA A 88 -0.39 6.97 14.32
CA ALA A 88 -0.95 5.76 14.92
C ALA A 88 -1.16 4.69 13.84
N GLU A 89 -1.82 5.10 12.75
CA GLU A 89 -2.13 4.25 11.60
C GLU A 89 -2.00 5.08 10.32
N VAL A 90 -1.60 4.42 9.24
CA VAL A 90 -1.47 5.03 7.92
C VAL A 90 -1.86 4.03 6.85
N ALA A 91 -2.55 4.51 5.83
CA ALA A 91 -2.78 3.79 4.59
C ALA A 91 -2.50 4.71 3.40
N VAL A 92 -1.73 4.22 2.44
CA VAL A 92 -1.34 4.96 1.24
C VAL A 92 -2.01 4.31 0.04
N VAL A 93 -2.60 5.15 -0.81
CA VAL A 93 -3.28 4.73 -2.04
C VAL A 93 -2.98 5.70 -3.18
N GLY A 94 -3.00 5.16 -4.40
CA GLY A 94 -3.02 5.95 -5.62
C GLY A 94 -4.43 6.44 -5.88
N VAL A 95 -4.61 7.75 -6.00
CA VAL A 95 -5.88 8.38 -6.37
C VAL A 95 -5.76 8.93 -7.79
N PRO A 96 -6.75 8.71 -8.69
CA PRO A 96 -6.71 9.24 -10.05
C PRO A 96 -6.46 10.75 -10.10
N ASN A 97 -5.53 11.18 -10.95
CA ASN A 97 -5.12 12.57 -11.07
C ASN A 97 -4.77 12.92 -12.53
N ASN A 98 -5.11 14.14 -12.96
CA ASN A 98 -4.92 14.60 -14.34
C ASN A 98 -3.44 14.78 -14.74
N GLN A 99 -2.56 15.11 -13.81
CA GLN A 99 -1.16 15.40 -14.05
C GLN A 99 -0.29 14.14 -14.03
N TRP A 100 -0.58 13.20 -13.12
CA TRP A 100 0.28 12.05 -12.86
C TRP A 100 -0.35 10.70 -13.22
N GLY A 101 -1.60 10.66 -13.68
CA GLY A 101 -2.38 9.43 -13.80
C GLY A 101 -2.92 8.99 -12.45
N GLU A 102 -2.04 8.68 -11.52
CA GLU A 102 -2.34 8.53 -10.09
C GLU A 102 -1.45 9.47 -9.26
N MET A 103 -2.00 10.04 -8.19
CA MET A 103 -1.24 10.76 -7.18
C MET A 103 -1.18 9.93 -5.89
N VAL A 104 -0.02 9.95 -5.23
CA VAL A 104 0.16 9.29 -3.93
C VAL A 104 -0.59 10.07 -2.86
N VAL A 105 -1.57 9.45 -2.21
CA VAL A 105 -2.32 10.03 -1.09
C VAL A 105 -2.12 9.18 0.14
N ALA A 106 -1.74 9.81 1.25
CA ALA A 106 -1.63 9.14 2.55
C ALA A 106 -2.81 9.55 3.43
N ALA A 107 -3.63 8.58 3.83
CA ALA A 107 -4.59 8.75 4.91
C ALA A 107 -3.91 8.39 6.23
N VAL A 108 -3.96 9.29 7.22
CA VAL A 108 -3.21 9.18 8.47
C VAL A 108 -4.17 9.35 9.64
N ARG A 109 -4.14 8.40 10.58
CA ARG A 109 -4.69 8.60 11.91
C ARG A 109 -3.56 9.00 12.85
N VAL A 110 -3.70 10.17 13.46
CA VAL A 110 -2.75 10.63 14.47
C VAL A 110 -3.03 9.95 15.81
N ARG A 111 -1.99 9.77 16.61
CA ARG A 111 -2.13 9.30 17.99
C ARG A 111 -2.94 10.30 18.80
N THR A 112 -3.80 9.76 19.64
CA THR A 112 -4.54 10.46 20.67
C THR A 112 -3.98 10.07 22.04
N PRO A 113 -4.31 10.81 23.12
CA PRO A 113 -3.92 10.41 24.48
C PRO A 113 -4.36 8.99 24.85
N ASN A 114 -5.45 8.49 24.25
CA ASN A 114 -5.97 7.14 24.48
C ASN A 114 -5.19 6.04 23.73
N ASP A 115 -4.32 6.39 22.78
CA ASP A 115 -3.48 5.44 22.03
C ASP A 115 -2.16 5.11 22.76
N LEU A 116 -1.99 5.55 24.01
CA LEU A 116 -0.70 5.55 24.71
C LEU A 116 -0.68 4.63 25.92
N ASP A 117 0.29 3.70 25.92
CA ASP A 117 0.83 3.11 27.15
C ASP A 117 2.17 3.76 27.54
N LEU A 118 2.91 4.42 26.64
CA LEU A 118 4.20 5.10 26.96
C LEU A 118 4.54 6.21 25.94
N GLY A 119 4.66 7.47 26.40
CA GLY A 119 5.68 8.38 25.87
C GLY A 119 5.30 9.53 24.92
N VAL A 120 4.06 9.65 24.44
CA VAL A 120 3.63 10.93 23.84
C VAL A 120 3.21 11.83 24.99
N THR A 121 4.04 12.80 25.33
CA THR A 121 3.70 13.80 26.33
C THR A 121 2.52 14.60 25.78
N GLU A 122 1.50 14.85 26.60
CA GLU A 122 0.36 15.73 26.28
C GLU A 122 0.77 17.16 25.84
N ALA A 123 2.08 17.45 25.82
CA ALA A 123 2.67 18.75 25.57
C ALA A 123 2.99 19.04 24.09
N GLU A 124 3.17 18.03 23.23
CA GLU A 124 3.45 18.28 21.80
C GLU A 124 2.15 18.31 20.99
N PRO A 125 1.97 19.27 20.05
CA PRO A 125 0.82 19.28 19.17
C PRO A 125 0.92 18.19 18.09
N ALA A 126 -0.22 17.67 17.64
CA ALA A 126 -0.28 16.78 16.49
C ALA A 126 0.30 17.49 15.23
N PRO A 127 1.00 16.74 14.35
CA PRO A 127 1.64 17.33 13.18
C PRO A 127 0.60 17.79 12.17
N THR A 128 0.94 18.84 11.44
CA THR A 128 0.24 19.28 10.24
C THR A 128 0.56 18.37 9.05
N GLN A 129 -0.24 18.47 7.98
CA GLN A 129 0.03 17.78 6.72
C GLN A 129 1.40 18.15 6.15
N ALA A 130 1.78 19.43 6.23
CA ALA A 130 3.06 19.92 5.71
C ALA A 130 4.26 19.31 6.47
N GLU A 131 4.16 19.16 7.79
CA GLU A 131 5.21 18.54 8.62
C GLU A 131 5.40 17.06 8.28
N LEU A 132 4.31 16.33 8.03
CA LEU A 132 4.40 14.93 7.60
C LEU A 132 4.96 14.79 6.16
N VAL A 133 4.69 15.75 5.27
CA VAL A 133 5.32 15.79 3.93
C VAL A 133 6.81 16.09 4.05
N GLU A 134 7.23 17.03 4.91
CA GLU A 134 8.65 17.31 5.15
C GLU A 134 9.37 16.12 5.82
N TRP A 135 8.69 15.39 6.72
CA TRP A 135 9.20 14.13 7.26
C TRP A 135 9.55 13.13 6.16
N ALA A 136 8.65 12.95 5.19
CA ALA A 136 8.87 12.09 4.03
C ALA A 136 9.98 12.61 3.12
N LYS A 137 10.06 13.93 2.92
CA LYS A 137 11.03 14.56 2.03
C LYS A 137 12.49 14.27 2.40
N ALA A 138 12.79 14.19 3.70
CA ALA A 138 14.12 13.86 4.19
C ALA A 138 14.50 12.37 4.02
N ARG A 139 13.55 11.49 3.68
CA ARG A 139 13.71 10.03 3.78
C ARG A 139 13.41 9.26 2.49
N ILE A 140 12.68 9.86 1.54
CA ILE A 140 12.30 9.19 0.28
C ILE A 140 12.42 10.12 -0.94
N SER A 141 12.66 9.50 -2.09
CA SER A 141 12.71 10.16 -3.40
C SER A 141 11.43 10.95 -3.71
N GLY A 142 11.59 12.10 -4.38
CA GLY A 142 10.52 13.08 -4.63
C GLY A 142 9.24 12.52 -5.26
N PHE A 143 9.38 11.58 -6.19
CA PHE A 143 8.24 10.99 -6.90
C PHE A 143 7.39 10.09 -6.01
N LYS A 144 7.97 9.46 -4.98
CA LYS A 144 7.28 8.58 -4.03
C LYS A 144 6.55 9.31 -2.91
N ARG A 145 6.85 10.59 -2.71
CA ARG A 145 6.30 11.38 -1.60
C ARG A 145 4.78 11.53 -1.74
N PRO A 146 4.02 11.41 -0.65
CA PRO A 146 2.60 11.79 -0.64
C PRO A 146 2.45 13.20 -1.20
N LYS A 147 1.54 13.36 -2.16
CA LYS A 147 1.14 14.67 -2.69
C LYS A 147 0.12 15.33 -1.78
N VAL A 148 -0.73 14.51 -1.17
CA VAL A 148 -1.72 14.93 -0.20
C VAL A 148 -1.68 13.99 1.00
N ILE A 149 -1.84 14.58 2.18
CA ILE A 149 -2.04 13.86 3.43
C ILE A 149 -3.43 14.22 3.94
N VAL A 150 -4.24 13.21 4.22
CA VAL A 150 -5.59 13.40 4.74
C VAL A 150 -5.67 12.79 6.12
N PHE A 151 -6.13 13.56 7.11
CA PHE A 151 -6.33 13.01 8.44
C PHE A 151 -7.63 12.22 8.52
N ARG A 152 -7.58 11.09 9.23
CA ARG A 152 -8.71 10.20 9.48
C ARG A 152 -8.85 9.95 10.96
N SER A 153 -10.09 9.81 11.42
CA SER A 153 -10.40 9.26 12.75
C SER A 153 -10.41 7.73 12.73
N GLU A 154 -10.81 7.13 11.62
CA GLU A 154 -10.92 5.69 11.43
C GLU A 154 -10.67 5.30 9.96
N PHE A 155 -10.40 4.02 9.73
CA PHE A 155 -10.23 3.45 8.39
C PHE A 155 -11.36 2.48 8.05
N PRO A 156 -11.75 2.37 6.77
CA PRO A 156 -12.61 1.28 6.34
C PRO A 156 -11.83 -0.03 6.47
N MET A 157 -12.22 -0.89 7.40
CA MET A 157 -11.55 -2.16 7.69
C MET A 157 -12.45 -3.37 7.42
N ASN A 158 -11.85 -4.50 7.09
CA ASN A 158 -12.56 -5.78 7.08
C ASN A 158 -12.65 -6.38 8.50
N ALA A 159 -13.38 -7.49 8.65
CA ALA A 159 -13.53 -8.19 9.93
C ALA A 159 -12.22 -8.69 10.56
N SER A 160 -11.12 -8.74 9.79
CA SER A 160 -9.77 -9.09 10.28
C SER A 160 -8.91 -7.88 10.66
N GLY A 161 -9.47 -6.66 10.65
CA GLY A 161 -8.76 -5.42 10.96
C GLY A 161 -7.84 -4.91 9.83
N LYS A 162 -7.97 -5.42 8.60
CA LYS A 162 -7.19 -4.94 7.45
C LYS A 162 -7.92 -3.79 6.76
N VAL A 163 -7.19 -2.72 6.49
CA VAL A 163 -7.69 -1.58 5.72
C VAL A 163 -8.12 -2.03 4.32
N LEU A 164 -9.34 -1.69 3.95
CA LEU A 164 -9.91 -1.88 2.63
C LEU A 164 -9.46 -0.72 1.72
N LYS A 165 -8.20 -0.78 1.26
CA LYS A 165 -7.59 0.24 0.39
C LYS A 165 -8.43 0.61 -0.83
N ALA A 166 -9.20 -0.33 -1.38
CA ALA A 166 -10.11 -0.06 -2.49
C ALA A 166 -11.26 0.89 -2.10
N VAL A 167 -11.84 0.72 -0.90
CA VAL A 167 -12.89 1.60 -0.39
C VAL A 167 -12.30 2.97 -0.05
N LEU A 168 -11.19 2.98 0.69
CA LEU A 168 -10.47 4.20 1.05
C LEU A 168 -10.08 5.04 -0.18
N ARG A 169 -9.68 4.38 -1.28
CA ARG A 169 -9.33 5.06 -2.54
C ARG A 169 -10.53 5.80 -3.12
N GLU A 170 -11.71 5.18 -3.15
CA GLU A 170 -12.91 5.85 -3.68
C GLU A 170 -13.36 6.99 -2.76
N GLU A 171 -13.32 6.80 -1.43
CA GLU A 171 -13.60 7.87 -0.46
C GLU A 171 -12.70 9.09 -0.68
N LEU A 172 -11.37 8.87 -0.75
CA LEU A 172 -10.40 9.94 -0.98
C LEU A 172 -10.55 10.58 -2.36
N ARG A 173 -10.89 9.79 -3.38
CA ARG A 173 -11.16 10.29 -4.73
C ARG A 173 -12.34 11.25 -4.72
N GLU A 174 -13.45 10.88 -4.10
CA GLU A 174 -14.64 11.72 -4.02
C GLU A 174 -14.35 13.01 -3.23
N GLU A 175 -13.70 12.92 -2.08
CA GLU A 175 -13.32 14.08 -1.26
C GLU A 175 -12.43 15.07 -2.02
N LEU A 176 -11.40 14.57 -2.70
CA LEU A 176 -10.45 15.40 -3.44
C LEU A 176 -11.03 15.98 -4.73
N GLN A 177 -12.10 15.38 -5.27
CA GLN A 177 -12.85 15.93 -6.40
C GLN A 177 -13.88 16.98 -5.97
N GLN A 178 -14.48 16.83 -4.79
CA GLN A 178 -15.46 17.78 -4.24
C GLN A 178 -14.80 19.01 -3.62
N GLY A 179 -13.59 18.86 -3.08
CA GLY A 179 -12.80 19.94 -2.51
C GLY A 179 -11.85 20.57 -3.53
N GLU A 180 -12.34 20.98 -4.72
CA GLU A 180 -11.54 21.67 -5.74
C GLU A 180 -10.45 22.53 -5.09
N THR A 181 -9.21 22.18 -5.44
CA THR A 181 -7.93 22.66 -4.94
C THR A 181 -7.93 24.16 -4.61
N PRO A 182 -7.26 24.63 -3.53
CA PRO A 182 -7.08 26.06 -3.31
C PRO A 182 -6.49 26.79 -4.53
#